data_AF-M2SN39-F1
#
_entry.id   AF-M2SN39-F1
#
_cell.length_a   1.000
_cell.length_b   1.000
_cell.length_c   1.000
_cell.angle_alpha   90.00
_cell.angle_beta   90.00
_cell.angle_gamma   90.00
#
_symmetry.space_group_name_H-M   'P 1'
#
loop_
_entity.id
_entity.type
_entity.pdbx_description
1 polymer ?
#
loop_
_entity_poly.entity_id
_entity_poly.type
_entity_poly.pdbx_seq_one_letter_code
_entity_poly.pdbx_strand_id
1 'polypeptide(L)'
;MTTRGSGFVGRGGMGARGRIQRKKTHVLPFTDHTGKEALIVFEGRETCPLPPLYSFVMYFTHKDVSAENVQPNELLDAIRRGTPLENYPCPFRLEIFFLPAPGEDAASDEACIAHYREEKRSRGDYMHQIEAVDAESSTGTGGLPGFVPSYIDHPYGDFHHGRLYNYQGPNWRTDKQPVRRVFFDPIPQEEYAPIAEEAGEPEVLPPVQVTLHAMQKSDTEGFGGSFVGTTMHETANGKTKNETNEPWQEAVERGWSTW
;
A
#
# COMPACT_ATOMS: atom_id res chain seq x y z
N MET A 1 38.59 17.09 -62.06
CA MET A 1 37.58 16.21 -61.44
C MET A 1 38.33 15.19 -60.60
N THR A 2 38.37 15.41 -59.30
CA THR A 2 39.09 14.59 -58.31
C THR A 2 38.13 14.35 -57.16
N THR A 3 37.61 13.12 -57.07
CA THR A 3 36.71 12.69 -56.00
C THR A 3 37.53 12.20 -54.80
N ARG A 4 37.41 12.93 -53.67
CA ARG A 4 37.90 12.51 -52.36
C ARG A 4 36.89 11.53 -51.75
N GLY A 5 37.40 10.39 -51.31
CA GLY A 5 36.73 9.52 -50.36
C GLY A 5 36.66 10.17 -48.98
N SER A 6 35.54 9.94 -48.30
CA SER A 6 35.45 10.08 -46.85
C SER A 6 34.57 8.95 -46.35
N GLY A 7 35.18 8.05 -45.57
CA GLY A 7 34.51 6.95 -44.91
C GLY A 7 33.62 7.48 -43.79
N PHE A 8 32.36 7.03 -43.79
CA PHE A 8 31.49 7.23 -42.64
C PHE A 8 31.79 6.16 -41.59
N VAL A 9 32.19 6.67 -40.43
CA VAL A 9 32.53 5.95 -39.21
C VAL A 9 31.27 5.32 -38.60
N GLY A 10 31.38 4.03 -38.28
CA GLY A 10 30.84 3.41 -37.07
C GLY A 10 29.40 3.71 -36.69
N ARG A 11 28.49 2.81 -37.10
CA ARG A 11 27.16 2.64 -36.51
C ARG A 11 27.32 2.00 -35.12
N GLY A 12 27.68 2.81 -34.13
CA GLY A 12 27.79 2.40 -32.73
C GLY A 12 26.41 2.37 -32.05
N GLY A 13 25.98 1.17 -31.64
CA GLY A 13 25.35 0.95 -30.34
C GLY A 13 23.95 1.53 -30.06
N MET A 14 22.93 1.19 -30.85
CA MET A 14 21.53 1.17 -30.34
C MET A 14 21.24 -0.14 -29.57
N GLY A 15 22.05 -0.41 -28.53
CA GLY A 15 21.99 -1.68 -27.77
C GLY A 15 21.38 -1.59 -26.37
N ALA A 16 20.83 -0.43 -25.96
CA ALA A 16 20.40 -0.20 -24.57
C ALA A 16 18.94 0.26 -24.41
N ARG A 17 18.07 0.00 -25.40
CA ARG A 17 16.62 0.21 -25.27
C ARG A 17 15.91 -1.11 -25.52
N GLY A 18 15.43 -1.75 -24.45
CA GLY A 18 14.52 -2.89 -24.57
C GLY A 18 14.89 -4.14 -23.77
N ARG A 19 15.53 -4.04 -22.60
CA ARG A 19 15.42 -5.16 -21.65
C ARG A 19 14.00 -5.16 -21.12
N ILE A 20 13.21 -6.14 -21.56
CA ILE A 20 11.93 -6.48 -20.92
C ILE A 20 12.24 -6.73 -19.45
N GLN A 21 11.82 -5.81 -18.59
CA GLN A 21 11.96 -5.98 -17.16
C GLN A 21 10.85 -6.90 -16.69
N ARG A 22 11.22 -8.13 -16.29
CA ARG A 22 10.28 -9.07 -15.70
C ARG A 22 9.83 -8.55 -14.35
N LYS A 23 8.55 -8.68 -14.09
CA LYS A 23 7.94 -8.38 -12.80
C LYS A 23 7.57 -9.68 -12.09
N LYS A 24 7.55 -9.63 -10.77
CA LYS A 24 6.97 -10.67 -9.93
C LYS A 24 6.37 -10.06 -8.68
N THR A 25 5.54 -10.85 -8.00
CA THR A 25 5.14 -10.57 -6.63
C THR A 25 6.28 -10.96 -5.69
N HIS A 26 6.68 -10.03 -4.84
CA HIS A 26 7.64 -10.25 -3.77
C HIS A 26 6.89 -10.38 -2.45
N VAL A 27 7.31 -11.34 -1.62
CA VAL A 27 6.83 -11.54 -0.25
C VAL A 27 8.04 -11.48 0.67
N LEU A 28 8.07 -10.48 1.55
CA LEU A 28 9.18 -10.25 2.47
C LEU A 28 8.67 -10.45 3.91
N PRO A 29 9.16 -11.46 4.65
CA PRO A 29 8.85 -11.59 6.06
C PRO A 29 9.59 -10.51 6.86
N PHE A 30 8.95 -10.02 7.92
CA PHE A 30 9.56 -9.12 8.89
C PHE A 30 8.98 -9.35 10.28
N THR A 31 9.56 -8.70 11.27
CA THR A 31 9.10 -8.75 12.65
C THR A 31 8.48 -7.41 13.03
N ASP A 32 7.28 -7.46 13.58
CA ASP A 32 6.54 -6.31 14.10
C ASP A 32 7.18 -5.78 15.40
N HIS A 33 6.72 -4.63 15.90
CA HIS A 33 7.21 -3.98 17.10
C HIS A 33 7.05 -4.83 18.38
N THR A 34 6.19 -5.85 18.34
CA THR A 34 5.96 -6.80 19.44
C THR A 34 6.82 -8.06 19.33
N GLY A 35 7.60 -8.22 18.26
CA GLY A 35 8.39 -9.42 18.03
C GLY A 35 7.65 -10.53 17.27
N LYS A 36 6.45 -10.27 16.74
CA LYS A 36 5.69 -11.28 15.98
C LYS A 36 5.96 -11.18 14.48
N GLU A 37 5.74 -12.28 13.78
CA GLU A 37 5.92 -12.36 12.33
C GLU A 37 4.83 -11.56 11.60
N ALA A 38 5.25 -10.84 10.57
CA ALA A 38 4.40 -10.09 9.65
C ALA A 38 4.98 -10.18 8.22
N LEU A 39 4.19 -9.80 7.22
CA LEU A 39 4.57 -9.93 5.80
C LEU A 39 4.41 -8.61 5.06
N ILE A 40 5.34 -8.29 4.16
CA ILE A 40 5.15 -7.28 3.12
C ILE A 40 4.94 -8.00 1.80
N VAL A 41 3.90 -7.63 1.05
CA VAL A 41 3.65 -8.15 -0.30
C VAL A 41 3.45 -7.01 -1.31
N PHE A 42 4.11 -7.10 -2.46
CA PHE A 42 4.04 -6.08 -3.51
C PHE A 42 4.47 -6.63 -4.88
N GLU A 43 4.07 -5.95 -5.96
CA GLU A 43 4.62 -6.21 -7.29
C GLU A 43 5.88 -5.35 -7.52
N GLY A 44 6.97 -5.96 -7.97
CA GLY A 44 8.22 -5.25 -8.26
C GLY A 44 9.00 -5.88 -9.41
N ARG A 45 10.15 -5.27 -9.77
CA ARG A 45 11.09 -5.86 -10.73
C ARG A 45 11.64 -7.16 -10.13
N GLU A 46 11.74 -8.22 -10.93
CA GLU A 46 12.23 -9.52 -10.46
C GLU A 46 13.63 -9.44 -9.81
N THR A 47 14.47 -8.56 -10.34
CA THR A 47 15.85 -8.34 -9.92
C THR A 47 16.03 -7.29 -8.82
N CYS A 48 14.98 -6.60 -8.40
CA CYS A 48 15.04 -5.53 -7.41
C CYS A 48 13.84 -5.66 -6.46
N PRO A 49 14.05 -6.26 -5.27
CA PRO A 49 13.01 -6.45 -4.27
C PRO A 49 12.77 -5.19 -3.43
N LEU A 50 12.85 -3.99 -4.02
CA LEU A 50 12.60 -2.74 -3.31
C LEU A 50 11.09 -2.46 -3.25
N PRO A 51 10.46 -2.50 -2.06
CA PRO A 51 9.02 -2.26 -1.92
C PRO A 51 8.63 -0.80 -2.25
N PRO A 52 7.45 -0.54 -2.84
CA PRO A 52 6.92 0.82 -2.98
C PRO A 52 6.78 1.54 -1.62
N LEU A 53 6.90 2.87 -1.58
CA LEU A 53 6.78 3.67 -0.35
C LEU A 53 5.35 3.82 0.17
N TYR A 54 4.36 3.86 -0.71
CA TYR A 54 2.96 3.89 -0.29
C TYR A 54 2.54 2.52 0.21
N SER A 55 1.90 2.46 1.38
CA SER A 55 1.47 1.20 2.00
C SER A 55 -0.03 1.21 2.29
N PHE A 56 -0.61 0.02 2.32
CA PHE A 56 -1.82 -0.26 3.08
C PHE A 56 -1.54 -1.35 4.08
N VAL A 57 -2.20 -1.27 5.24
CA VAL A 57 -2.11 -2.28 6.28
C VAL A 57 -3.35 -3.14 6.29
N MET A 58 -3.16 -4.47 6.31
CA MET A 58 -4.22 -5.45 6.44
C MET A 58 -3.94 -6.37 7.64
N TYR A 59 -4.86 -6.38 8.60
CA TYR A 59 -4.84 -7.27 9.74
C TYR A 59 -5.68 -8.51 9.48
N PHE A 60 -5.16 -9.66 9.88
CA PHE A 60 -5.90 -10.89 10.05
C PHE A 60 -6.00 -11.18 11.55
N THR A 61 -7.23 -11.21 12.05
CA THR A 61 -7.49 -11.27 13.50
C THR A 61 -8.16 -12.57 13.94
N HIS A 62 -8.51 -13.43 12.99
CA HIS A 62 -8.95 -14.79 13.30
C HIS A 62 -7.78 -15.64 13.82
N LYS A 63 -8.00 -16.34 14.93
CA LYS A 63 -6.96 -17.15 15.62
C LYS A 63 -6.29 -18.23 14.77
N ASP A 64 -6.99 -18.72 13.74
CA ASP A 64 -6.50 -19.79 12.88
C ASP A 64 -5.77 -19.26 11.64
N VAL A 65 -5.59 -17.94 11.49
CA VAL A 65 -4.86 -17.32 10.38
C VAL A 65 -3.44 -16.94 10.80
N SER A 66 -2.47 -17.24 9.94
CA SER A 66 -1.04 -16.98 10.16
C SER A 66 -0.30 -16.73 8.84
N ALA A 67 0.98 -16.38 8.91
CA ALA A 67 1.84 -16.17 7.75
C ALA A 67 1.90 -17.39 6.82
N GLU A 68 1.80 -18.60 7.37
CA GLU A 68 1.90 -19.85 6.62
C GLU A 68 0.66 -20.13 5.75
N ASN A 69 -0.52 -19.65 6.16
CA ASN A 69 -1.79 -20.04 5.54
C ASN A 69 -2.53 -18.89 4.83
N VAL A 70 -2.10 -17.64 5.00
CA VAL A 70 -2.76 -16.47 4.39
C VAL A 70 -2.61 -16.39 2.87
N GLN A 71 -1.62 -17.06 2.29
CA GLN A 71 -1.32 -17.05 0.84
C GLN A 71 -1.18 -15.61 0.28
N PRO A 72 -0.14 -14.86 0.67
CA PRO A 72 -0.01 -13.43 0.38
C PRO A 72 0.00 -13.08 -1.11
N ASN A 73 0.54 -13.98 -1.96
CA ASN A 73 0.53 -13.82 -3.41
C ASN A 73 -0.90 -13.86 -3.97
N GLU A 74 -1.67 -14.87 -3.57
CA GLU A 74 -3.06 -15.03 -3.99
C GLU A 74 -3.92 -13.86 -3.50
N LEU A 75 -3.64 -13.36 -2.28
CA LEU A 75 -4.34 -12.22 -1.70
C LEU A 75 -4.11 -10.95 -2.52
N LEU A 76 -2.85 -10.61 -2.85
CA LEU A 76 -2.56 -9.45 -3.68
C LEU A 76 -3.20 -9.58 -5.07
N ASP A 77 -3.14 -10.77 -5.68
CA ASP A 77 -3.78 -11.04 -6.96
C ASP A 77 -5.31 -10.86 -6.90
N ALA A 78 -5.95 -11.30 -5.81
CA ALA A 78 -7.38 -11.14 -5.59
C ALA A 78 -7.79 -9.67 -5.42
N ILE A 79 -6.99 -8.89 -4.69
CA ILE A 79 -7.17 -7.43 -4.53
C ILE A 79 -7.03 -6.71 -5.88
N ARG A 80 -6.10 -7.13 -6.74
CA ARG A 80 -5.88 -6.47 -8.03
C ARG A 80 -6.92 -6.84 -9.09
N ARG A 81 -7.41 -8.07 -9.08
CA ARG A 81 -8.27 -8.62 -10.12
C ARG A 81 -9.55 -7.80 -10.32
N GLY A 82 -9.80 -7.41 -11.56
CA GLY A 82 -10.99 -6.64 -11.93
C GLY A 82 -10.96 -5.17 -11.49
N THR A 83 -9.80 -4.65 -11.11
CA THR A 83 -9.50 -3.23 -10.87
C THR A 83 -8.53 -2.70 -11.94
N PRO A 84 -8.29 -1.38 -12.03
CA PRO A 84 -7.19 -0.85 -12.84
C PRO A 84 -5.80 -1.43 -12.48
N LEU A 85 -5.58 -1.94 -11.26
CA LEU A 85 -4.31 -2.55 -10.83
C LEU A 85 -3.99 -3.88 -11.52
N GLU A 86 -4.94 -4.48 -12.23
CA GLU A 86 -4.72 -5.74 -12.96
C GLU A 86 -3.76 -5.54 -14.15
N ASN A 87 -3.84 -4.39 -14.83
CA ASN A 87 -3.08 -4.12 -16.05
C ASN A 87 -1.88 -3.19 -15.84
N TYR A 88 -1.79 -2.55 -14.67
CA TYR A 88 -0.74 -1.58 -14.35
C TYR A 88 0.07 -2.03 -13.12
N PRO A 89 1.35 -1.60 -12.99
CA PRO A 89 2.10 -1.83 -11.77
C PRO A 89 1.32 -1.39 -10.54
N CYS A 90 1.26 -2.26 -9.53
CA CYS A 90 0.68 -1.90 -8.25
C CYS A 90 1.60 -0.87 -7.57
N PRO A 91 1.15 0.38 -7.36
CA PRO A 91 2.02 1.47 -6.90
C PRO A 91 2.17 1.48 -5.36
N PHE A 92 1.69 0.46 -4.68
CA PHE A 92 1.72 0.33 -3.23
C PHE A 92 2.16 -1.06 -2.82
N ARG A 93 2.56 -1.18 -1.56
CA ARG A 93 2.75 -2.46 -0.88
C ARG A 93 1.61 -2.73 0.09
N LEU A 94 1.34 -4.00 0.38
CA LEU A 94 0.51 -4.40 1.50
C LEU A 94 1.40 -4.87 2.64
N GLU A 95 1.08 -4.44 3.85
CA GLU A 95 1.67 -4.95 5.09
C GLU A 95 0.62 -5.76 5.83
N ILE A 96 0.92 -7.03 6.04
CA ILE A 96 0.01 -8.03 6.60
C ILE A 96 0.46 -8.35 8.02
N PHE A 97 -0.42 -8.13 8.98
CA PHE A 97 -0.19 -8.43 10.39
C PHE A 97 -1.17 -9.49 10.89
N PHE A 98 -0.70 -10.34 11.80
CA PHE A 98 -1.50 -11.40 12.42
C PHE A 98 -1.72 -11.06 13.89
N LEU A 99 -2.93 -10.62 14.21
CA LEU A 99 -3.29 -10.17 15.55
C LEU A 99 -4.54 -10.93 16.05
N PRO A 100 -4.40 -12.20 16.47
CA PRO A 100 -5.51 -12.98 16.99
C PRO A 100 -6.28 -12.22 18.08
N ALA A 101 -7.56 -11.94 17.83
CA ALA A 101 -8.45 -11.26 18.76
C ALA A 101 -9.45 -12.26 19.37
N PRO A 102 -9.81 -12.13 20.66
CA PRO A 102 -10.72 -13.06 21.33
C PRO A 102 -12.19 -12.93 20.89
N GLY A 103 -12.56 -11.97 20.04
CA GLY A 103 -13.92 -11.75 19.55
C GLY A 103 -13.98 -11.05 18.19
N GLU A 104 -15.12 -11.18 17.51
CA GLU A 104 -15.45 -10.55 16.23
C GLU A 104 -16.28 -9.27 16.47
N ASP A 105 -15.66 -8.09 16.57
CA ASP A 105 -16.36 -6.79 16.68
C ASP A 105 -15.37 -5.60 16.70
N ALA A 106 -15.82 -4.45 17.23
CA ALA A 106 -15.07 -3.22 17.40
C ALA A 106 -13.84 -3.34 18.31
N ALA A 107 -13.82 -4.27 19.27
CA ALA A 107 -12.64 -4.46 20.14
C ALA A 107 -11.43 -4.96 19.34
N SER A 108 -11.68 -5.75 18.29
CA SER A 108 -10.65 -6.15 17.34
C SER A 108 -10.11 -4.96 16.54
N ASP A 109 -10.98 -4.05 16.09
CA ASP A 109 -10.55 -2.84 15.36
C ASP A 109 -9.70 -1.91 16.24
N GLU A 110 -10.08 -1.72 17.51
CA GLU A 110 -9.30 -0.91 18.47
C GLU A 110 -7.90 -1.50 18.72
N ALA A 111 -7.80 -2.83 18.84
CA ALA A 111 -6.51 -3.50 18.96
C ALA A 111 -5.64 -3.32 17.72
N CYS A 112 -6.22 -3.40 16.51
CA CYS A 112 -5.53 -3.12 15.25
C CYS A 112 -5.07 -1.65 15.15
N ILE A 113 -5.89 -0.70 15.60
CA ILE A 113 -5.52 0.73 15.63
C ILE A 113 -4.35 0.96 16.59
N ALA A 114 -4.43 0.42 17.81
CA ALA A 114 -3.36 0.54 18.80
C ALA A 114 -2.04 -0.04 18.26
N HIS A 115 -2.11 -1.24 17.67
CA HIS A 115 -0.97 -1.87 17.02
C HIS A 115 -0.39 -0.99 15.90
N TYR A 116 -1.26 -0.48 15.01
CA TYR A 116 -0.84 0.40 13.90
C TYR A 116 -0.10 1.64 14.39
N ARG A 117 -0.60 2.29 15.45
CA ARG A 117 0.02 3.50 16.00
C ARG A 117 1.41 3.20 16.55
N GLU A 118 1.58 2.09 17.25
CA GLU A 118 2.88 1.68 17.79
C GLU A 118 3.88 1.29 16.69
N GLU A 119 3.44 0.59 15.66
CA GLU A 119 4.24 0.34 14.46
C GLU A 119 4.68 1.63 13.76
N LYS A 120 3.74 2.55 13.54
CA LYS A 120 4.04 3.83 12.92
C LYS A 120 4.99 4.67 13.77
N ARG A 121 4.84 4.62 15.10
CA ARG A 121 5.72 5.31 16.04
C ARG A 121 7.13 4.73 16.05
N SER A 122 7.29 3.42 15.90
CA SER A 122 8.60 2.75 15.92
C SER A 122 9.36 2.93 14.60
N ARG A 123 8.65 2.87 13.47
CA ARG A 123 9.25 2.91 12.13
C ARG A 123 9.29 4.30 11.50
N GLY A 124 8.40 5.20 11.92
CA GLY A 124 8.20 6.49 11.26
C GLY A 124 7.41 6.39 9.96
N ASP A 125 7.46 7.46 9.18
CA ASP A 125 6.77 7.58 7.89
C ASP A 125 7.74 7.58 6.70
N TYR A 126 7.18 7.46 5.49
CA TYR A 126 7.97 7.32 4.26
C TYR A 126 8.79 8.57 3.87
N MET A 127 8.63 9.71 4.56
CA MET A 127 9.29 10.97 4.17
C MET A 127 10.81 10.86 4.31
N HIS A 128 11.28 10.15 5.34
CA HIS A 128 12.71 9.90 5.55
C HIS A 128 13.36 9.16 4.37
N GLN A 129 12.62 8.26 3.71
CA GLN A 129 13.10 7.56 2.52
C GLN A 129 13.15 8.47 1.30
N ILE A 130 12.20 9.40 1.15
CA ILE A 130 12.23 10.42 0.10
C ILE A 130 13.46 11.33 0.30
N GLU A 131 13.66 11.82 1.52
CA GLU A 131 14.82 12.63 1.88
C GLU A 131 16.15 11.90 1.62
N ALA A 132 16.21 10.59 1.87
CA ALA A 132 17.40 9.78 1.60
C ALA A 132 17.71 9.64 0.10
N VAL A 133 16.68 9.60 -0.75
CA VAL A 133 16.85 9.62 -2.21
C VAL A 133 17.33 11.00 -2.66
N ASP A 134 16.71 12.07 -2.16
CA ASP A 134 17.07 13.45 -2.49
C ASP A 134 18.49 13.83 -2.05
N ALA A 135 18.94 13.30 -0.91
CA ALA A 135 20.30 13.49 -0.41
C ALA A 135 21.39 12.73 -1.21
N GLU A 136 21.03 12.13 -2.36
CA GLU A 136 21.92 11.35 -3.22
C GLU A 136 22.66 10.22 -2.49
N SER A 137 22.02 9.59 -1.49
CA SER A 137 22.61 8.44 -0.84
C SER A 137 22.94 7.35 -1.86
N SER A 138 24.17 6.82 -1.79
CA SER A 138 24.65 5.80 -2.74
C SER A 138 24.09 4.41 -2.45
N THR A 139 23.48 4.22 -1.27
CA THR A 139 22.88 2.96 -0.82
C THR A 139 21.59 3.23 -0.04
N GLY A 140 20.69 2.26 -0.01
CA GLY A 140 19.52 2.30 0.89
C GLY A 140 19.93 2.44 2.36
N THR A 141 19.02 2.97 3.17
CA THR A 141 19.15 3.24 4.61
C THR A 141 19.17 1.97 5.48
N GLY A 142 18.87 0.79 4.92
CA GLY A 142 18.97 -0.52 5.54
C GLY A 142 17.74 -0.97 6.33
N GLY A 143 16.53 -0.56 5.95
CA GLY A 143 15.32 -0.81 6.75
C GLY A 143 14.03 -1.08 5.98
N LEU A 144 12.95 -1.26 6.74
CA LEU A 144 11.60 -1.28 6.20
C LEU A 144 11.18 0.16 5.84
N PRO A 145 10.49 0.39 4.72
CA PRO A 145 9.92 1.70 4.41
C PRO A 145 8.92 2.14 5.48
N GLY A 146 8.89 3.44 5.77
CA GLY A 146 7.96 4.03 6.74
C GLY A 146 6.48 3.97 6.30
N PHE A 147 5.58 4.27 7.24
CA PHE A 147 4.14 4.31 7.00
C PHE A 147 3.70 5.54 6.20
N VAL A 148 2.46 5.53 5.72
CA VAL A 148 1.83 6.72 5.13
C VAL A 148 1.63 7.79 6.22
N PRO A 149 2.14 9.03 6.05
CA PRO A 149 1.95 10.12 7.01
C PRO A 149 0.46 10.42 7.26
N SER A 150 -0.32 10.50 6.19
CA SER A 150 -1.78 10.72 6.21
C SER A 150 -2.41 10.11 4.96
N TYR A 151 -3.53 9.39 5.11
CA TYR A 151 -4.32 8.90 3.98
C TYR A 151 -5.30 9.95 3.40
N ILE A 152 -5.40 11.13 4.02
CA ILE A 152 -6.19 12.24 3.49
C ILE A 152 -5.51 12.77 2.22
N ASP A 153 -6.22 12.65 1.10
CA ASP A 153 -5.80 13.17 -0.22
C ASP A 153 -6.81 14.18 -0.79
N HIS A 154 -8.05 14.18 -0.31
CA HIS A 154 -9.09 15.12 -0.74
C HIS A 154 -9.86 15.69 0.46
N PRO A 155 -9.92 17.03 0.61
CA PRO A 155 -10.49 17.67 1.81
C PRO A 155 -12.00 17.53 1.96
N TYR A 156 -12.71 17.00 0.95
CA TYR A 156 -14.17 16.84 0.96
C TYR A 156 -14.65 15.39 0.99
N GLY A 157 -13.79 14.43 1.31
CA GLY A 157 -14.20 13.01 1.30
C GLY A 157 -13.40 12.08 2.20
N ASP A 158 -12.25 12.52 2.71
CA ASP A 158 -11.44 11.77 3.66
C ASP A 158 -11.05 12.68 4.83
N PHE A 159 -11.57 12.38 6.03
CA PHE A 159 -11.36 13.22 7.22
C PHE A 159 -10.50 12.55 8.30
N HIS A 160 -9.90 11.41 7.99
CA HIS A 160 -9.11 10.60 8.93
C HIS A 160 -7.70 10.37 8.39
N HIS A 161 -6.70 10.69 9.19
CA HIS A 161 -5.30 10.49 8.86
C HIS A 161 -4.92 9.01 8.79
N GLY A 162 -5.53 8.18 9.62
CA GLY A 162 -5.29 6.75 9.75
C GLY A 162 -6.27 5.90 8.95
N ARG A 163 -5.75 4.84 8.32
CA ARG A 163 -6.54 3.84 7.58
C ARG A 163 -5.90 2.46 7.70
N LEU A 164 -6.72 1.46 7.99
CA LEU A 164 -6.34 0.05 7.97
C LEU A 164 -7.49 -0.84 7.48
N TYR A 165 -7.17 -2.07 7.13
CA TYR A 165 -8.13 -3.11 6.77
C TYR A 165 -8.04 -4.24 7.81
N ASN A 166 -9.16 -4.75 8.27
CA ASN A 166 -9.24 -5.86 9.23
C ASN A 166 -10.15 -6.96 8.67
N TYR A 167 -9.57 -8.15 8.48
CA TYR A 167 -10.29 -9.35 8.10
C TYR A 167 -10.36 -10.31 9.30
N GLN A 168 -11.58 -10.66 9.70
CA GLN A 168 -11.86 -11.41 10.93
C GLN A 168 -12.23 -12.88 10.68
N GLY A 169 -12.27 -13.32 9.42
CA GLY A 169 -12.64 -14.69 9.06
C GLY A 169 -11.46 -15.68 9.06
N PRO A 170 -11.72 -17.00 9.15
CA PRO A 170 -10.68 -18.03 9.09
C PRO A 170 -10.05 -18.20 7.70
N ASN A 171 -10.76 -17.88 6.63
CA ASN A 171 -10.28 -18.06 5.25
C ASN A 171 -10.91 -17.05 4.28
N TRP A 172 -10.13 -16.01 3.97
CA TRP A 172 -10.53 -14.93 3.06
C TRP A 172 -10.94 -15.39 1.66
N ARG A 173 -10.50 -16.58 1.22
CA ARG A 173 -10.82 -17.10 -0.12
C ARG A 173 -12.23 -17.67 -0.24
N THR A 174 -12.78 -18.18 0.86
CA THR A 174 -14.02 -18.98 0.84
C THR A 174 -15.16 -18.36 1.63
N ASP A 175 -14.86 -17.65 2.70
CA ASP A 175 -15.88 -17.34 3.70
C ASP A 175 -16.77 -16.17 3.28
N LYS A 176 -16.34 -15.39 2.27
CA LYS A 176 -17.01 -14.17 1.76
C LYS A 176 -17.33 -13.14 2.86
N GLN A 177 -16.72 -13.28 4.03
CA GLN A 177 -16.85 -12.33 5.12
C GLN A 177 -16.33 -10.96 4.67
N PRO A 178 -17.03 -9.86 4.98
CA PRO A 178 -16.55 -8.54 4.59
C PRO A 178 -15.26 -8.18 5.33
N VAL A 179 -14.37 -7.50 4.61
CA VAL A 179 -13.23 -6.79 5.18
C VAL A 179 -13.73 -5.49 5.78
N ARG A 180 -13.34 -5.22 7.02
CA ARG A 180 -13.61 -3.96 7.71
C ARG A 180 -12.54 -2.96 7.32
N ARG A 181 -12.91 -1.90 6.60
CA ARG A 181 -12.03 -0.75 6.35
C ARG A 181 -12.27 0.27 7.44
N VAL A 182 -11.24 0.47 8.28
CA VAL A 182 -11.29 1.27 9.50
C VAL A 182 -10.54 2.57 9.28
N PHE A 183 -11.21 3.67 9.59
CA PHE A 183 -10.69 5.04 9.55
C PHE A 183 -10.57 5.55 10.98
N PHE A 184 -9.46 6.20 11.31
CA PHE A 184 -9.16 6.65 12.66
C PHE A 184 -8.20 7.85 12.60
N ASP A 185 -8.01 8.52 13.74
CA ASP A 185 -7.26 9.79 13.82
C ASP A 185 -7.92 10.88 12.95
N PRO A 186 -9.14 11.34 13.31
CA PRO A 186 -9.83 12.40 12.58
C PRO A 186 -9.06 13.71 12.60
N ILE A 187 -9.30 14.57 11.60
CA ILE A 187 -8.90 15.98 11.65
C ILE A 187 -9.56 16.68 12.85
N PRO A 188 -8.98 17.79 13.34
CA PRO A 188 -9.58 18.57 14.42
C PRO A 188 -11.01 19.02 14.10
N GLN A 189 -11.87 19.07 15.11
CA GLN A 189 -13.28 19.45 14.93
C GLN A 189 -13.42 20.88 14.39
N GLU A 190 -12.52 21.80 14.74
CA GLU A 190 -12.49 23.14 14.18
C GLU A 190 -12.23 23.18 12.67
N GLU A 191 -11.48 22.22 12.12
CA GLU A 191 -11.23 22.09 10.69
C GLU A 191 -12.41 21.41 9.97
N TYR A 192 -13.06 20.46 10.64
CA TYR A 192 -14.18 19.70 10.09
C TYR A 192 -15.50 20.47 10.07
N ALA A 193 -15.82 21.22 11.12
CA ALA A 193 -17.09 21.93 11.28
C ALA A 193 -17.53 22.77 10.05
N PRO A 194 -16.68 23.61 9.43
CA PRO A 194 -17.09 24.37 8.25
C PRO A 194 -17.38 23.47 7.03
N ILE A 195 -16.64 22.36 6.88
CA ILE A 195 -16.85 21.40 5.80
C ILE A 195 -18.18 20.68 6.02
N ALA A 196 -18.49 20.31 7.26
CA ALA A 196 -19.72 19.61 7.60
C ALA A 196 -20.95 20.47 7.33
N GLU A 197 -20.90 21.76 7.67
CA GLU A 197 -21.97 22.72 7.37
C GLU A 197 -22.18 22.88 5.86
N GLU A 198 -21.09 23.03 5.08
CA GLU A 198 -21.16 23.22 3.63
C GLU A 198 -21.64 21.96 2.88
N ALA A 199 -21.11 20.80 3.24
CA ALA A 199 -21.37 19.53 2.56
C ALA A 199 -22.61 18.79 3.08
N GLY A 200 -23.21 19.26 4.19
CA GLY A 200 -24.33 18.57 4.86
C GLY A 200 -23.92 17.25 5.52
N GLU A 201 -22.67 17.14 5.96
CA GLU A 201 -22.15 15.99 6.70
C GLU A 201 -22.58 16.04 8.18
N PRO A 202 -22.42 14.95 8.95
CA PRO A 202 -22.71 14.96 10.38
C PRO A 202 -21.94 16.07 11.12
N GLU A 203 -22.59 16.72 12.09
CA GLU A 203 -22.00 17.86 12.85
C GLU A 203 -20.71 17.47 13.57
N VAL A 204 -20.63 16.24 14.09
CA VAL A 204 -19.46 15.72 14.80
C VAL A 204 -18.86 14.56 14.01
N LEU A 205 -17.57 14.67 13.71
CA LEU A 205 -16.83 13.61 13.05
C LEU A 205 -16.54 12.48 14.05
N PRO A 206 -16.93 11.23 13.77
CA PRO A 206 -16.65 10.13 14.69
C PRO A 206 -15.14 9.85 14.80
N PRO A 207 -14.65 9.50 16.00
CA PRO A 207 -13.22 9.20 16.22
C PRO A 207 -12.74 7.98 15.43
N VAL A 208 -13.66 7.03 15.19
CA VAL A 208 -13.44 5.85 14.35
C VAL A 208 -14.66 5.68 13.45
N GLN A 209 -14.41 5.46 12.15
CA GLN A 209 -15.44 5.10 11.19
C GLN A 209 -15.09 3.76 10.55
N VAL A 210 -16.09 2.91 10.32
CA VAL A 210 -15.90 1.59 9.70
C VAL A 210 -16.82 1.47 8.50
N THR A 211 -16.26 0.99 7.39
CA THR A 211 -17.03 0.59 6.20
C THR A 211 -16.71 -0.86 5.85
N LEU A 212 -17.67 -1.57 5.28
CA LEU A 212 -17.52 -2.98 4.93
C LEU A 212 -17.31 -3.12 3.43
N HIS A 213 -16.31 -3.91 3.04
CA HIS A 213 -15.95 -4.16 1.65
C HIS A 213 -15.78 -5.64 1.41
N ALA A 214 -16.14 -6.11 0.22
CA ALA A 214 -15.76 -7.46 -0.18
C ALA A 214 -14.22 -7.59 -0.28
N MET A 215 -13.68 -8.78 -0.01
CA MET A 215 -12.25 -9.04 -0.19
C MET A 215 -11.86 -8.97 -1.68
N GLN A 216 -12.65 -9.63 -2.51
CA GLN A 216 -12.42 -9.76 -3.95
C GLN A 216 -13.69 -9.44 -4.74
N LYS A 217 -13.51 -9.05 -6.00
CA LYS A 217 -14.62 -8.66 -6.89
C LYS A 217 -15.71 -9.72 -7.03
N SER A 218 -15.36 -11.01 -7.02
CA SER A 218 -16.36 -12.09 -7.14
C SER A 218 -17.29 -12.22 -5.93
N ASP A 219 -16.95 -11.56 -4.81
CA ASP A 219 -17.73 -11.59 -3.59
C ASP A 219 -18.67 -10.37 -3.49
N THR A 220 -18.65 -9.47 -4.48
CA THR A 220 -19.59 -8.33 -4.50
C THR A 220 -20.96 -8.74 -5.02
N GLU A 221 -22.02 -8.20 -4.41
CA GLU A 221 -23.39 -8.36 -4.89
C GLU A 221 -23.78 -7.16 -5.75
N GLY A 222 -24.10 -7.40 -7.03
CA GLY A 222 -24.66 -6.40 -7.94
C GLY A 222 -23.65 -5.46 -8.63
N PHE A 223 -24.17 -4.65 -9.57
CA PHE A 223 -23.40 -3.61 -10.26
C PHE A 223 -23.07 -2.47 -9.28
N GLY A 224 -21.78 -2.19 -9.09
CA GLY A 224 -21.30 -1.10 -8.21
C GLY A 224 -20.86 -1.52 -6.81
N GLY A 225 -20.83 -2.82 -6.49
CA GLY A 225 -20.31 -3.29 -5.21
C GLY A 225 -18.82 -2.94 -5.02
N SER A 226 -18.50 -2.33 -3.88
CA SER A 226 -17.13 -1.96 -3.51
C SER A 226 -16.39 -3.14 -2.90
N PHE A 227 -15.12 -3.30 -3.29
CA PHE A 227 -14.21 -4.28 -2.73
C PHE A 227 -12.86 -3.63 -2.48
N VAL A 228 -12.04 -4.26 -1.64
CA VAL A 228 -10.78 -3.70 -1.13
C VAL A 228 -9.88 -3.17 -2.24
N GLY A 229 -9.79 -3.88 -3.36
CA GLY A 229 -8.99 -3.50 -4.53
C GLY A 229 -9.32 -2.14 -5.11
N THR A 230 -10.61 -1.87 -5.33
CA THR A 230 -11.06 -0.58 -5.88
C THR A 230 -10.74 0.56 -4.91
N THR A 231 -11.03 0.39 -3.62
CA THR A 231 -10.78 1.44 -2.62
C THR A 231 -9.28 1.72 -2.42
N MET A 232 -8.45 0.68 -2.47
CA MET A 232 -6.99 0.83 -2.41
C MET A 232 -6.45 1.56 -3.64
N HIS A 233 -6.96 1.23 -4.84
CA HIS A 233 -6.59 1.93 -6.06
C HIS A 233 -6.94 3.43 -5.98
N GLU A 234 -8.19 3.76 -5.65
CA GLU A 234 -8.67 5.14 -5.57
C GLU A 234 -7.88 5.94 -4.53
N THR A 235 -7.66 5.37 -3.34
CA THR A 235 -6.91 6.01 -2.25
C THR A 235 -5.45 6.27 -2.63
N ALA A 236 -4.79 5.30 -3.28
CA ALA A 236 -3.36 5.42 -3.58
C ALA A 236 -3.08 6.29 -4.81
N ASN A 237 -4.01 6.40 -5.77
CA ASN A 237 -3.72 6.93 -7.09
C ASN A 237 -3.15 8.35 -7.09
N GLY A 238 -3.73 9.27 -6.32
CA GLY A 238 -3.26 10.66 -6.23
C GLY A 238 -1.88 10.76 -5.59
N LYS A 239 -1.77 10.35 -4.32
CA LYS A 239 -0.50 10.38 -3.57
C LYS A 239 0.63 9.60 -4.22
N THR A 240 0.36 8.41 -4.75
CA THR A 240 1.43 7.63 -5.38
C THR A 240 1.99 8.32 -6.61
N LYS A 241 1.12 8.88 -7.45
CA LYS A 241 1.53 9.61 -8.64
C LYS A 241 2.32 10.88 -8.33
N ASN A 242 1.92 11.60 -7.27
CA ASN A 242 2.44 12.93 -6.98
C ASN A 242 3.62 12.94 -5.99
N GLU A 243 3.72 11.94 -5.11
CA GLU A 243 4.69 11.96 -4.00
C GLU A 243 5.63 10.75 -4.01
N THR A 244 5.11 9.53 -4.15
CA THR A 244 5.91 8.33 -3.79
C THR A 244 6.51 7.57 -4.97
N ASN A 245 5.92 7.63 -6.17
CA ASN A 245 6.37 6.81 -7.30
C ASN A 245 7.70 7.28 -7.87
N GLU A 246 7.93 8.59 -7.99
CA GLU A 246 9.17 9.13 -8.54
C GLU A 246 10.38 8.80 -7.65
N PRO A 247 10.38 9.08 -6.33
CA PRO A 247 11.47 8.68 -5.44
C PRO A 247 11.72 7.17 -5.43
N TRP A 248 10.64 6.35 -5.49
CA TRP A 248 10.78 4.90 -5.57
C TRP A 248 11.42 4.45 -6.89
N GLN A 249 10.98 4.97 -8.04
CA GLN A 249 11.60 4.63 -9.32
C GLN A 249 13.08 5.02 -9.34
N GLU A 250 13.41 6.19 -8.81
CA GLU A 250 14.80 6.64 -8.72
C GLU A 250 15.65 5.69 -7.85
N ALA A 251 15.17 5.30 -6.67
CA ALA A 251 15.86 4.33 -5.82
C ALA A 251 16.05 2.97 -6.54
N VAL A 252 15.03 2.50 -7.27
CA VAL A 252 15.13 1.29 -8.09
C VAL A 252 16.17 1.45 -9.21
N GLU A 253 16.25 2.62 -9.86
CA GLU A 253 17.21 2.90 -10.93
C GLU A 253 18.65 3.02 -10.41
N ARG A 254 18.83 3.53 -9.19
CA ARG A 254 20.08 3.51 -8.43
C ARG A 254 20.47 2.09 -7.96
N GLY A 255 19.61 1.11 -8.15
CA GLY A 255 19.88 -0.29 -7.82
C GLY A 255 19.69 -0.63 -6.33
N TRP A 256 18.93 0.17 -5.59
CA TRP A 256 18.61 -0.14 -4.20
C TRP A 256 17.80 -1.44 -4.14
N SER A 257 18.08 -2.25 -3.12
CA SER A 257 17.36 -3.50 -2.85
C SER A 257 16.58 -3.47 -1.53
N THR A 258 16.87 -2.49 -0.68
CA THR A 258 16.18 -2.16 0.57
C THR A 258 16.10 -0.64 0.70
N TRP A 259 15.15 -0.15 1.48
CA TRP A 259 15.06 1.28 1.79
C TRP A 259 16.12 1.72 2.75
#